data_AF-A0A7W7W2D4-F1
#
_entry.id   AF-A0A7W7W2D4-F1
#
_cell.length_a   1.000
_cell.length_b   1.000
_cell.length_c   1.000
_cell.angle_alpha   90.00
_cell.angle_beta   90.00
_cell.angle_gamma   90.00
#
_symmetry.space_group_name_H-M   'P 1'
#
loop_
_entity.id
_entity.type
_entity.pdbx_description
1 polymer ?
#
loop_
_entity_poly.entity_id
_entity_poly.type
_entity_poly.pdbx_seq_one_letter_code
_entity_poly.pdbx_strand_id
1 'polypeptide(L)'
;MARFGLAGGARRPSNGGRAPVGPAVPAPAEPPPMERSAHEPTPATAPEATPEATLRPEIALSWHRCAMAGLTPQDRPDRGAVTDVNPRHRLLRAAEPALRRIGEELRDTGHCVALCDHEAHLLVVRGEDAGPRAMLRERGLVPGRAVWESTTGTNAIATSVELRRDVAVHGEEHYLEVFKALSGRARPLHHPATGRMLGILALLCPAERASPLVAPLLGRAAADVERLLHEGADPAERMMLDAFHAATRHTDRPVVAVRRDGGTVLANKAAVELLDGADHALLRELSAAPPQEGRRTEALELSGERRARATVSCVAGGRGVLVELEPDDAPAAPAGQARRTASRQLEAELARHRARRTWVLITGEPGSGRSTVLHRLAGDVPLAVVDAAEVPEQGKRRGWPTWRGWRRSTPACWRWSRCTCCPRPPRRGPPASCEGATGGPP
;
A
#
# COMPACT_ATOMS: atom_id res chain seq x y z
N MET A 1 -10.05 45.61 -28.61
CA MET A 1 -11.37 45.53 -29.28
C MET A 1 -12.44 45.34 -28.20
N ALA A 2 -13.37 46.31 -28.09
CA ALA A 2 -14.65 46.39 -27.32
C ALA A 2 -14.66 45.96 -25.81
N ARG A 3 -14.88 46.76 -24.74
CA ARG A 3 -15.84 47.85 -24.36
C ARG A 3 -17.32 47.41 -24.50
N PHE A 4 -18.22 47.39 -23.49
CA PHE A 4 -18.73 48.35 -22.45
C PHE A 4 -19.42 47.53 -21.32
N GLY A 5 -19.84 47.99 -20.13
CA GLY A 5 -20.02 49.30 -19.51
C GLY A 5 -20.69 49.15 -18.11
N LEU A 6 -20.50 50.14 -17.24
CA LEU A 6 -20.86 50.23 -15.82
C LEU A 6 -22.18 50.98 -15.57
N ALA A 7 -22.60 50.95 -14.29
CA ALA A 7 -23.54 51.81 -13.54
C ALA A 7 -24.99 51.28 -13.45
N GLY A 8 -25.70 51.35 -12.31
CA GLY A 8 -25.43 51.92 -10.99
C GLY A 8 -26.76 52.12 -10.24
N GLY A 9 -26.71 52.38 -8.92
CA GLY A 9 -27.75 53.14 -8.23
C GLY A 9 -28.63 52.38 -7.23
N ALA A 10 -28.32 52.54 -5.95
CA ALA A 10 -29.20 52.29 -4.81
C ALA A 10 -30.23 53.42 -4.60
N ARG A 11 -31.40 53.10 -4.03
CA ARG A 11 -32.08 53.86 -2.94
C ARG A 11 -33.41 53.22 -2.54
N ARG A 12 -33.62 53.09 -1.22
CA ARG A 12 -34.92 52.91 -0.55
C ARG A 12 -35.75 54.20 -0.61
N PRO A 13 -37.06 54.09 -0.39
CA PRO A 13 -37.67 54.91 0.67
C PRO A 13 -38.68 54.16 1.54
N SER A 14 -38.86 54.70 2.75
CA SER A 14 -39.90 54.45 3.74
C SER A 14 -41.14 55.33 3.50
N ASN A 15 -42.36 54.83 3.75
CA ASN A 15 -43.35 55.44 4.65
C ASN A 15 -44.69 54.67 4.62
N GLY A 16 -45.41 54.72 5.74
CA GLY A 16 -46.66 53.99 5.98
C GLY A 16 -47.96 54.75 5.67
N GLY A 17 -49.08 54.09 5.96
CA GLY A 17 -50.44 54.64 5.96
C GLY A 17 -51.50 53.54 6.16
N ARG A 18 -52.36 53.71 7.20
CA ARG A 18 -53.61 52.97 7.52
C ARG A 18 -54.67 53.14 6.39
N ALA A 19 -55.77 52.39 6.20
CA ALA A 19 -56.83 51.71 7.00
C ALA A 19 -57.65 50.79 6.02
N PRO A 20 -58.82 50.11 6.29
CA PRO A 20 -59.73 50.13 7.44
C PRO A 20 -60.21 48.74 7.97
N VAL A 21 -61.07 48.79 8.99
CA VAL A 21 -61.67 47.69 9.78
C VAL A 21 -62.98 47.18 9.15
N GLY A 22 -63.23 45.86 9.22
CA GLY A 22 -64.48 45.15 8.91
C GLY A 22 -64.69 43.96 9.87
N PRO A 23 -65.89 43.35 9.97
CA PRO A 23 -66.55 43.05 11.25
C PRO A 23 -66.19 41.71 11.91
N ALA A 24 -66.56 41.64 13.20
CA ALA A 24 -66.28 40.60 14.19
C ALA A 24 -66.98 39.25 13.95
N VAL A 25 -66.29 38.17 14.35
CA VAL A 25 -66.81 36.79 14.47
C VAL A 25 -66.67 36.36 15.94
N PRO A 26 -67.68 35.75 16.58
CA PRO A 26 -67.69 35.51 18.02
C PRO A 26 -66.85 34.29 18.44
N ALA A 27 -66.31 34.37 19.66
CA ALA A 27 -65.48 33.35 20.30
C ALA A 27 -66.28 32.17 20.88
N PRO A 28 -65.72 30.95 20.94
CA PRO A 28 -66.25 29.87 21.77
C PRO A 28 -65.70 29.94 23.21
N ALA A 29 -66.53 29.51 24.17
CA ALA A 29 -66.33 29.63 25.62
C ALA A 29 -65.29 28.66 26.20
N GLU A 30 -64.65 29.07 27.31
CA GLU A 30 -63.66 28.32 28.10
C GLU A 30 -64.28 27.31 29.07
N PRO A 31 -63.63 26.15 29.32
CA PRO A 31 -63.87 25.30 30.50
C PRO A 31 -62.85 25.56 31.65
N PRO A 32 -63.19 25.17 32.91
CA PRO A 32 -62.65 25.72 34.17
C PRO A 32 -61.30 25.11 34.64
N PRO A 33 -60.64 25.67 35.69
CA PRO A 33 -59.23 25.44 35.99
C PRO A 33 -59.01 24.21 36.90
N MET A 34 -57.90 23.49 36.69
CA MET A 34 -57.38 22.51 37.65
C MET A 34 -55.95 22.84 38.08
N GLU A 35 -55.74 22.64 39.37
CA GLU A 35 -54.68 23.14 40.23
C GLU A 35 -53.29 22.54 39.93
N ARG A 36 -52.26 23.34 40.23
CA ARG A 36 -50.86 22.92 40.23
C ARG A 36 -50.60 22.04 41.46
N SER A 37 -50.10 20.82 41.24
CA SER A 37 -49.36 20.08 42.25
C SER A 37 -48.03 19.58 41.66
N ALA A 38 -46.97 19.82 42.41
CA ALA A 38 -45.60 19.50 42.07
C ALA A 38 -45.36 17.98 42.01
N HIS A 39 -44.72 17.53 40.93
CA HIS A 39 -44.00 16.26 40.91
C HIS A 39 -42.62 16.51 40.30
N GLU A 40 -41.59 16.45 41.15
CA GLU A 40 -40.21 16.30 40.72
C GLU A 40 -40.10 15.03 39.86
N PRO A 41 -39.53 15.09 38.64
CA PRO A 41 -39.19 13.87 37.93
C PRO A 41 -37.95 13.25 38.57
N THR A 42 -38.15 12.12 39.23
CA THR A 42 -37.10 11.18 39.61
C THR A 42 -36.25 10.87 38.38
N PRO A 43 -34.90 10.88 38.47
CA PRO A 43 -34.07 10.54 37.31
C PRO A 43 -34.31 9.07 36.98
N ALA A 44 -34.93 8.82 35.82
CA ALA A 44 -34.98 7.50 35.24
C ALA A 44 -33.55 7.06 34.94
N THR A 45 -33.08 6.09 35.71
CA THR A 45 -31.83 5.37 35.48
C THR A 45 -31.92 4.76 34.07
N ALA A 46 -31.27 5.41 33.11
CA ALA A 46 -31.00 4.80 31.83
C ALA A 46 -30.18 3.53 32.08
N PRO A 47 -30.42 2.42 31.35
CA PRO A 47 -29.55 1.28 31.46
C PRO A 47 -28.14 1.75 31.10
N GLU A 48 -27.18 1.47 31.98
CA GLU A 48 -25.75 1.67 31.72
C GLU A 48 -25.42 0.89 30.45
N ALA A 49 -25.42 1.60 29.32
CA ALA A 49 -24.79 1.11 28.11
C ALA A 49 -23.28 1.24 28.35
N THR A 50 -22.63 0.14 28.70
CA THR A 50 -21.21 -0.03 28.38
C THR A 50 -21.11 -0.18 26.86
N PRO A 51 -20.63 0.82 26.11
CA PRO A 51 -20.39 0.64 24.69
C PRO A 51 -18.97 0.12 24.56
N GLU A 52 -18.79 -1.21 24.54
CA GLU A 52 -17.66 -1.74 23.76
C GLU A 52 -17.99 -1.39 22.30
N ALA A 53 -17.54 -0.21 21.87
CA ALA A 53 -17.67 0.22 20.49
C ALA A 53 -16.97 -0.82 19.62
N THR A 54 -17.75 -1.66 18.94
CA THR A 54 -17.23 -2.63 17.99
C THR A 54 -16.45 -1.88 16.91
N LEU A 55 -15.14 -2.11 16.88
CA LEU A 55 -14.23 -1.54 15.88
C LEU A 55 -14.73 -1.82 14.47
N ARG A 56 -14.48 -0.89 13.54
CA ARG A 56 -14.73 -1.12 12.11
C ARG A 56 -13.96 -2.36 11.64
N PRO A 57 -14.48 -3.16 10.70
CA PRO A 57 -13.86 -4.42 10.30
C PRO A 57 -12.39 -4.27 9.87
N GLU A 58 -12.06 -3.22 9.12
CA GLU A 58 -10.69 -2.97 8.69
C GLU A 58 -9.73 -2.62 9.85
N ILE A 59 -10.23 -1.98 10.90
CA ILE A 59 -9.48 -1.65 12.11
C ILE A 59 -9.30 -2.89 12.97
N ALA A 60 -10.35 -3.70 13.16
CA ALA A 60 -10.26 -4.97 13.86
C ALA A 60 -9.24 -5.92 13.21
N LEU A 61 -9.22 -6.00 11.87
CA LEU A 61 -8.21 -6.77 11.12
C LEU A 61 -6.79 -6.22 11.30
N SER A 62 -6.63 -4.90 11.35
CA SER A 62 -5.35 -4.26 11.66
C SER A 62 -4.87 -4.60 13.06
N TRP A 63 -5.75 -4.47 14.07
CA TRP A 63 -5.46 -4.83 15.46
C TRP A 63 -5.02 -6.30 15.58
N HIS A 64 -5.68 -7.18 14.84
CA HIS A 64 -5.28 -8.58 14.77
C HIS A 64 -3.87 -8.75 14.19
N ARG A 65 -3.52 -8.07 13.08
CA ARG A 65 -2.15 -8.10 12.51
C ARG A 65 -1.12 -7.55 13.50
N CYS A 66 -1.43 -6.48 14.24
CA CYS A 66 -0.56 -5.92 15.28
C CYS A 66 -0.30 -6.93 16.41
N ALA A 67 -1.35 -7.57 16.92
CA ALA A 67 -1.25 -8.60 17.96
C ALA A 67 -0.43 -9.81 17.47
N MET A 68 -0.63 -10.25 16.22
CA MET A 68 0.13 -11.34 15.60
C MET A 68 1.62 -11.00 15.40
N ALA A 69 1.96 -9.72 15.24
CA ALA A 69 3.34 -9.25 15.24
C ALA A 69 3.98 -9.21 16.64
N GLY A 70 3.19 -9.45 17.69
CA GLY A 70 3.62 -9.47 19.08
C GLY A 70 3.59 -8.12 19.78
N LEU A 71 2.89 -7.12 19.21
CA LEU A 71 2.67 -5.84 19.89
C LEU A 71 1.62 -5.99 20.99
N THR A 72 1.80 -5.27 22.09
CA THR A 72 0.76 -5.01 23.09
C THR A 72 0.35 -3.53 23.05
N PRO A 73 -0.87 -3.15 23.47
CA PRO A 73 -1.30 -1.75 23.44
C PRO A 73 -0.38 -0.79 24.22
N GLN A 74 0.35 -1.30 25.22
CA GLN A 74 1.28 -0.52 26.04
C GLN A 74 2.67 -0.34 25.40
N ASP A 75 2.95 -1.02 24.29
CA ASP A 75 4.22 -0.87 23.58
C ASP A 75 4.39 0.56 23.05
N ARG A 76 5.65 0.98 22.91
CA ARG A 76 6.01 2.26 22.31
C ARG A 76 6.69 2.05 20.94
N PRO A 77 6.49 3.00 20.00
CA PRO A 77 7.06 2.94 18.65
C PRO A 77 8.58 3.16 18.60
N ASP A 78 9.28 3.16 19.74
CA ASP A 78 10.72 3.42 19.89
C ASP A 78 11.62 2.23 19.51
N ARG A 79 11.03 1.04 19.28
CA ARG A 79 11.77 -0.21 19.03
C ARG A 79 12.51 -0.32 17.69
N GLY A 80 12.31 0.63 16.75
CA GLY A 80 12.95 0.62 15.43
C GLY A 80 14.13 1.59 15.30
N ALA A 81 15.11 1.23 14.47
CA ALA A 81 16.17 2.15 14.05
C ALA A 81 15.58 3.33 13.28
N VAL A 82 16.16 4.53 13.48
CA VAL A 82 15.90 5.69 12.62
C VAL A 82 16.97 5.68 11.54
N THR A 83 16.57 5.58 10.28
CA THR A 83 17.48 5.66 9.15
C THR A 83 17.66 7.09 8.69
N ASP A 84 18.83 7.41 8.12
CA ASP A 84 19.04 8.72 7.53
C ASP A 84 18.15 8.87 6.29
N VAL A 85 17.29 9.89 6.30
CA VAL A 85 16.48 10.23 5.14
C VAL A 85 17.37 10.87 4.09
N ASN A 86 17.47 10.24 2.92
CA ASN A 86 18.17 10.83 1.79
C ASN A 86 17.44 12.12 1.34
N PRO A 87 18.04 13.32 1.47
CA PRO A 87 17.39 14.57 1.06
C PRO A 87 17.19 14.65 -0.46
N ARG A 88 17.89 13.80 -1.23
CA ARG A 88 17.71 13.64 -2.68
C ARG A 88 16.67 12.60 -3.05
N HIS A 89 15.92 12.05 -2.08
CA HIS A 89 14.85 11.10 -2.36
C HIS A 89 13.84 11.71 -3.34
N ARG A 90 13.62 11.04 -4.48
CA ARG A 90 12.84 11.57 -5.61
C ARG A 90 11.42 11.98 -5.20
N LEU A 91 10.75 11.14 -4.41
CA LEU A 91 9.41 11.44 -3.86
C LEU A 91 9.42 12.70 -3.00
N LEU A 92 10.39 12.83 -2.09
CA LEU A 92 10.48 13.97 -1.18
C LEU A 92 10.71 15.27 -1.96
N ARG A 93 11.66 15.26 -2.90
CA ARG A 93 11.95 16.43 -3.75
C ARG A 93 10.76 16.88 -4.59
N ALA A 94 10.04 15.93 -5.19
CA ALA A 94 8.88 16.26 -6.01
C ALA A 94 7.67 16.69 -5.18
N ALA A 95 7.49 16.11 -3.99
CA ALA A 95 6.40 16.47 -3.09
C ALA A 95 6.61 17.83 -2.41
N GLU A 96 7.85 18.31 -2.31
CA GLU A 96 8.24 19.53 -1.58
C GLU A 96 7.32 20.75 -1.82
N PRO A 97 6.98 21.14 -3.06
CA PRO A 97 6.12 22.29 -3.30
C PRO A 97 4.68 22.07 -2.81
N ALA A 98 4.15 20.85 -2.97
CA ALA A 98 2.81 20.50 -2.51
C ALA A 98 2.74 20.43 -0.98
N LEU A 99 3.78 19.85 -0.34
CA LEU A 99 3.91 19.81 1.12
C LEU A 99 3.99 21.21 1.73
N ARG A 100 4.70 22.15 1.09
CA ARG A 100 4.74 23.55 1.53
C ARG A 100 3.36 24.21 1.44
N ARG A 101 2.68 24.06 0.30
CA ARG A 101 1.35 24.65 0.09
C ARG A 101 0.33 24.12 1.09
N ILE A 102 0.24 22.80 1.28
CA ILE A 102 -0.70 22.24 2.26
C ILE A 102 -0.30 22.60 3.69
N GLY A 103 0.99 22.72 4.01
CA GLY A 103 1.45 23.23 5.30
C GLY A 103 0.94 24.64 5.59
N GLU A 104 1.05 25.54 4.60
CA GLU A 104 0.52 26.91 4.69
C GLU A 104 -1.01 26.94 4.86
N GLU A 105 -1.74 26.07 4.17
CA GLU A 105 -3.20 25.93 4.29
C GLU A 105 -3.65 25.34 5.63
N LEU A 106 -2.77 24.59 6.30
CA LEU A 106 -3.03 23.97 7.60
C LEU A 106 -2.52 24.80 8.79
N ARG A 107 -1.95 25.98 8.56
CA ARG A 107 -1.48 26.87 9.63
C ARG A 107 -2.58 27.15 10.65
N ASP A 108 -2.25 27.11 11.94
CA ASP A 108 -3.15 27.34 13.08
C ASP A 108 -4.29 26.31 13.24
N THR A 109 -4.40 25.32 12.34
CA THR A 109 -5.43 24.27 12.43
C THR A 109 -5.03 23.14 13.37
N GLY A 110 -3.77 23.06 13.80
CA GLY A 110 -3.26 21.96 14.62
C GLY A 110 -2.94 20.67 13.86
N HIS A 111 -2.93 20.73 12.52
CA HIS A 111 -2.61 19.59 11.66
C HIS A 111 -1.15 19.62 11.21
N CYS A 112 -0.59 18.43 11.03
CA CYS A 112 0.68 18.20 10.39
C CYS A 112 0.47 17.36 9.12
N VAL A 113 1.28 17.60 8.11
CA VAL A 113 1.41 16.74 6.93
C VAL A 113 2.63 15.84 7.09
N ALA A 114 2.47 14.55 6.82
CA ALA A 114 3.53 13.57 6.79
C ALA A 114 3.59 12.91 5.41
N LEU A 115 4.80 12.61 4.96
CA LEU A 115 5.06 11.87 3.73
C LEU A 115 5.91 10.65 4.08
N CYS A 116 5.48 9.48 3.63
CA CYS A 116 6.24 8.23 3.71
C CYS A 116 6.58 7.70 2.31
N ASP A 117 7.65 6.93 2.21
CA ASP A 117 7.91 6.12 1.02
C ASP A 117 6.97 4.89 0.93
N HIS A 118 7.11 4.13 -0.15
CA HIS A 118 6.34 2.92 -0.40
C HIS A 118 6.57 1.77 0.60
N GLU A 119 7.63 1.85 1.41
CA GLU A 119 7.93 0.91 2.49
C GLU A 119 7.51 1.48 3.86
N ALA A 120 6.73 2.56 3.89
CA ALA A 120 6.25 3.22 5.10
C ALA A 120 7.34 3.86 5.98
N HIS A 121 8.51 4.21 5.43
CA HIS A 121 9.47 5.05 6.15
C HIS A 121 9.05 6.52 6.05
N LEU A 122 8.93 7.19 7.19
CA LEU A 122 8.66 8.63 7.24
C LEU A 122 9.81 9.39 6.57
N LEU A 123 9.52 10.10 5.49
CA LEU A 123 10.47 10.97 4.81
C LEU A 123 10.46 12.36 5.44
N VAL A 124 9.28 12.86 5.80
CA VAL A 124 9.14 14.17 6.43
C VAL A 124 7.84 14.27 7.22
N VAL A 125 7.88 15.03 8.32
CA VAL A 125 6.70 15.49 9.08
C VAL A 125 6.78 17.01 9.18
N ARG A 126 5.76 17.72 8.72
CA ARG A 126 5.69 19.19 8.71
C ARG A 126 4.42 19.67 9.36
N GLY A 127 4.53 20.75 10.10
CA GLY A 127 3.41 21.53 10.63
C GLY A 127 3.95 22.90 10.97
N GLU A 128 3.18 23.94 10.63
CA GLU A 128 3.52 25.32 10.96
C GLU A 128 3.46 25.53 12.49
N ASP A 129 2.55 24.80 13.15
CA ASP A 129 2.35 24.86 14.59
C ASP A 129 3.39 23.99 15.33
N ALA A 130 4.14 24.59 16.26
CA ALA A 130 5.18 23.87 17.00
C ALA A 130 4.63 22.75 17.89
N GLY A 131 3.44 22.92 18.47
CA GLY A 131 2.82 21.97 19.42
C GLY A 131 2.51 20.60 18.79
N PRO A 132 1.65 20.52 17.76
CA PRO A 132 1.35 19.26 17.07
C PRO A 132 2.60 18.54 16.56
N ARG A 133 3.56 19.29 16.00
CA ARG A 133 4.83 18.71 15.52
C ARG A 133 5.65 18.11 16.67
N ALA A 134 5.75 18.79 17.81
CA ALA A 134 6.44 18.27 19.00
C ALA A 134 5.75 17.02 19.54
N MET A 135 4.42 17.01 19.61
CA MET A 135 3.62 15.86 20.04
C MET A 135 3.87 14.63 19.16
N LEU A 136 3.88 14.78 17.83
CA LEU A 136 4.16 13.68 16.92
C LEU A 136 5.58 13.12 17.13
N ARG A 137 6.57 14.01 17.31
CA ARG A 137 7.96 13.63 17.59
C ARG A 137 8.10 12.86 18.91
N GLU A 138 7.45 13.32 19.99
CA GLU A 138 7.45 12.66 21.30
C GLU A 138 6.84 11.26 21.25
N ARG A 139 5.90 11.04 20.33
CA ARG A 139 5.29 9.73 20.05
C ARG A 139 6.07 8.93 18.99
N GLY A 140 7.29 9.33 18.66
CA GLY A 140 8.19 8.59 17.78
C GLY A 140 7.97 8.79 16.28
N LEU A 141 7.01 9.60 15.84
CA LEU A 141 6.76 9.88 14.42
C LEU A 141 7.78 10.90 13.91
N VAL A 142 8.99 10.41 13.66
CA VAL A 142 10.14 11.20 13.18
C VAL A 142 10.58 10.75 11.80
N PRO A 143 11.11 11.65 10.96
CA PRO A 143 11.75 11.25 9.71
C PRO A 143 12.79 10.15 9.92
N GLY A 144 12.83 9.18 9.03
CA GLY A 144 13.69 7.99 9.09
C GLY A 144 13.07 6.79 9.80
N ARG A 145 11.94 6.96 10.50
CA ARG A 145 11.28 5.84 11.19
C ARG A 145 10.31 5.10 10.26
N ALA A 146 10.40 3.77 10.27
CA ALA A 146 9.42 2.89 9.68
C ALA A 146 8.12 2.86 10.50
N VAL A 147 6.98 3.03 9.83
CA VAL A 147 5.65 3.11 10.44
C VAL A 147 4.80 1.93 9.99
N TRP A 148 5.20 0.72 10.39
CA TRP A 148 4.47 -0.51 10.08
C TRP A 148 3.47 -0.87 11.17
N GLU A 149 2.46 -1.65 10.82
CA GLU A 149 1.52 -2.17 11.83
C GLU A 149 2.24 -3.08 12.84
N SER A 150 3.33 -3.73 12.43
CA SER A 150 4.16 -4.60 13.27
C SER A 150 5.06 -3.86 14.26
N THR A 151 5.28 -2.56 14.09
CA THR A 151 6.18 -1.76 14.94
C THR A 151 5.49 -0.59 15.64
N THR A 152 4.49 -0.01 14.98
CA THR A 152 3.79 1.21 15.42
C THR A 152 2.29 0.97 15.67
N GLY A 153 1.85 -0.28 15.54
CA GLY A 153 0.44 -0.64 15.70
C GLY A 153 -0.45 -0.07 14.59
N THR A 154 -1.76 -0.22 14.75
CA THR A 154 -2.77 0.39 13.88
C THR A 154 -2.65 1.91 13.91
N ASN A 155 -2.33 2.48 12.76
CA ASN A 155 -2.35 3.92 12.50
C ASN A 155 -2.64 4.15 11.02
N ALA A 156 -3.08 5.36 10.66
CA ALA A 156 -3.56 5.65 9.31
C ALA A 156 -2.52 5.34 8.23
N ILE A 157 -1.24 5.68 8.45
CA ILE A 157 -0.16 5.42 7.50
C ILE A 157 0.01 3.91 7.33
N ALA A 158 0.30 3.21 8.42
CA ALA A 158 0.56 1.76 8.41
C ALA A 158 -0.59 0.97 7.78
N THR A 159 -1.82 1.26 8.18
CA THR A 159 -3.00 0.56 7.68
C THR A 159 -3.32 0.93 6.22
N SER A 160 -2.98 2.14 5.78
CA SER A 160 -3.10 2.52 4.36
C SER A 160 -2.11 1.77 3.47
N VAL A 161 -0.91 1.44 3.97
CA VAL A 161 0.04 0.54 3.26
C VAL A 161 -0.60 -0.82 3.04
N GLU A 162 -1.11 -1.44 4.10
CA GLU A 162 -1.66 -2.80 4.08
C GLU A 162 -2.91 -2.90 3.20
N LEU A 163 -3.80 -1.91 3.27
CA LEU A 163 -5.05 -1.90 2.52
C LEU A 163 -4.93 -1.29 1.12
N ARG A 164 -3.79 -0.65 0.80
CA ARG A 164 -3.55 0.10 -0.45
C ARG A 164 -4.67 1.06 -0.84
N ARG A 165 -5.28 1.71 0.15
CA ARG A 165 -6.38 2.68 -0.03
C ARG A 165 -6.33 3.77 1.02
N ASP A 166 -7.16 4.78 0.84
CA ASP A 166 -7.35 5.85 1.82
C ASP A 166 -7.92 5.28 3.12
N VAL A 167 -7.27 5.61 4.24
CA VAL A 167 -7.66 5.15 5.57
C VAL A 167 -7.63 6.32 6.54
N ALA A 168 -8.61 6.36 7.45
CA ALA A 168 -8.53 7.19 8.64
C ALA A 168 -8.57 6.31 9.87
N VAL A 169 -7.82 6.71 10.89
CA VAL A 169 -7.74 6.06 12.20
C VAL A 169 -7.86 7.16 13.24
N HIS A 170 -8.83 7.02 14.14
CA HIS A 170 -9.20 8.03 15.11
C HIS A 170 -9.14 7.49 16.53
N GLY A 171 -8.42 8.18 17.42
CA GLY A 171 -8.52 7.94 18.84
C GLY A 171 -8.30 6.47 19.23
N GLU A 172 -9.31 5.89 19.87
CA GLU A 172 -9.39 4.49 20.29
C GLU A 172 -9.23 3.46 19.17
N GLU A 173 -9.28 3.85 17.90
CA GLU A 173 -8.96 2.94 16.77
C GLU A 173 -7.45 2.67 16.66
N HIS A 174 -6.59 3.45 17.31
CA HIS A 174 -5.17 3.17 17.37
C HIS A 174 -4.89 1.99 18.31
N TYR A 175 -4.08 1.04 17.84
CA TYR A 175 -3.74 -0.14 18.63
C TYR A 175 -2.85 0.21 19.84
N LEU A 176 -1.88 1.12 19.66
CA LEU A 176 -1.02 1.56 20.75
C LEU A 176 -1.67 2.72 21.50
N GLU A 177 -1.70 2.62 22.84
CA GLU A 177 -2.23 3.64 23.75
C GLU A 177 -1.59 5.01 23.51
N VAL A 178 -0.30 5.02 23.17
CA VAL A 178 0.44 6.26 22.88
C VAL A 178 -0.08 7.00 21.64
N PHE A 179 -0.84 6.37 20.75
CA PHE A 179 -1.39 7.05 19.57
C PHE A 179 -2.87 7.40 19.70
N LYS A 180 -3.56 7.00 20.77
CA LYS A 180 -4.98 7.31 20.96
C LYS A 180 -5.30 8.79 21.17
N ALA A 181 -4.31 9.62 21.49
CA ALA A 181 -4.46 11.07 21.49
C ALA A 181 -4.39 11.69 20.08
N LEU A 182 -4.24 10.88 19.03
CA LEU A 182 -4.09 11.33 17.66
C LEU A 182 -5.30 10.94 16.80
N SER A 183 -5.48 11.71 15.73
CA SER A 183 -6.29 11.35 14.59
C SER A 183 -5.40 11.45 13.35
N GLY A 184 -5.51 10.46 12.47
CA GLY A 184 -4.76 10.42 11.22
C GLY A 184 -5.65 10.07 10.05
N ARG A 185 -5.36 10.67 8.90
CA ARG A 185 -5.87 10.23 7.60
C ARG A 185 -4.72 10.11 6.63
N ALA A 186 -4.64 8.97 5.94
CA ALA A 186 -3.59 8.66 5.01
C ALA A 186 -4.17 8.28 3.65
N ARG A 187 -3.44 8.63 2.60
CA ARG A 187 -3.76 8.36 1.21
C ARG A 187 -2.50 7.84 0.52
N PRO A 188 -2.54 6.65 -0.10
CA PRO A 188 -1.42 6.17 -0.87
C PRO A 188 -1.30 6.99 -2.17
N LEU A 189 -0.05 7.34 -2.48
CA LEU A 189 0.35 8.02 -3.71
C LEU A 189 0.69 6.97 -4.75
N HIS A 190 0.16 7.12 -5.95
CA HIS A 190 0.37 6.17 -7.04
C HIS A 190 1.04 6.86 -8.23
N HIS A 191 1.88 6.11 -8.92
CA HIS A 191 2.42 6.58 -10.18
C HIS A 191 1.30 6.60 -11.23
N PRO A 192 1.04 7.73 -11.90
CA PRO A 192 -0.10 7.86 -12.80
C PRO A 192 -0.08 6.87 -13.97
N ALA A 193 1.12 6.56 -14.49
CA ALA A 193 1.29 5.59 -15.57
C ALA A 193 1.33 4.10 -15.14
N THR A 194 2.03 3.74 -14.05
CA THR A 194 2.22 2.33 -13.65
C THR A 194 1.15 1.82 -12.67
N GLY A 195 0.45 2.72 -11.97
CA GLY A 195 -0.38 2.37 -10.82
C GLY A 195 0.40 1.89 -9.58
N ARG A 196 1.74 1.87 -9.62
CA ARG A 196 2.58 1.47 -8.48
C ARG A 196 2.48 2.49 -7.35
N MET A 197 2.33 2.02 -6.12
CA MET A 197 2.42 2.87 -4.93
C MET A 197 3.82 3.47 -4.82
N LEU A 198 3.88 4.79 -4.81
CA LEU A 198 5.10 5.59 -4.65
C LEU A 198 5.41 5.87 -3.19
N GLY A 199 4.37 6.00 -2.38
CA GLY A 199 4.45 6.33 -0.96
C GLY A 199 3.09 6.66 -0.39
N ILE A 200 3.06 7.32 0.76
CA ILE A 200 1.82 7.68 1.46
C ILE A 200 1.91 9.14 1.89
N LEU A 201 0.85 9.90 1.61
CA LEU A 201 0.64 11.22 2.16
C LEU A 201 -0.37 11.11 3.30
N ALA A 202 -0.09 11.73 4.44
CA ALA A 202 -0.98 11.70 5.58
C ALA A 202 -1.13 13.07 6.24
N LEU A 203 -2.31 13.31 6.81
CA LEU A 203 -2.59 14.40 7.72
C LEU A 203 -2.78 13.84 9.12
N LEU A 204 -2.10 14.43 10.10
CA LEU A 204 -2.05 14.00 11.48
C LEU A 204 -2.40 15.19 12.39
N CYS A 205 -3.22 14.99 13.40
CA CYS A 205 -3.61 16.02 14.36
C CYS A 205 -3.93 15.42 15.74
N PRO A 206 -4.06 16.23 16.80
CA PRO A 206 -4.72 15.79 18.02
C PRO A 206 -6.12 15.25 17.74
N ALA A 207 -6.55 14.21 18.45
CA ALA A 207 -7.84 13.55 18.23
C ALA A 207 -9.02 14.52 18.30
N GLU A 208 -8.95 15.53 19.18
CA GLU A 208 -9.98 16.54 19.39
C GLU A 208 -10.12 17.52 18.21
N ARG A 209 -9.13 17.57 17.32
CA ARG A 209 -9.11 18.40 16.11
C ARG A 209 -9.42 17.62 14.83
N ALA A 210 -9.86 16.37 14.95
CA ALA A 210 -10.30 15.58 13.80
C ALA A 210 -11.43 16.29 13.05
N SER A 211 -11.30 16.39 11.74
CA SER A 211 -12.30 17.03 10.89
C SER A 211 -12.49 16.25 9.59
N PRO A 212 -13.74 15.98 9.14
CA PRO A 212 -13.98 15.32 7.85
C PRO A 212 -13.54 16.18 6.66
N LEU A 213 -13.43 17.49 6.84
CA LEU A 213 -13.04 18.45 5.80
C LEU A 213 -11.58 18.30 5.35
N VAL A 214 -10.76 17.52 6.09
CA VAL A 214 -9.37 17.25 5.71
C VAL A 214 -9.24 16.24 4.57
N ALA A 215 -10.28 15.43 4.31
CA ALA A 215 -10.21 14.38 3.28
C ALA A 215 -10.08 14.96 1.85
N PRO A 216 -10.90 15.94 1.42
CA PRO A 216 -10.72 16.59 0.12
C PRO A 216 -9.37 17.31 0.00
N LEU A 217 -8.90 17.92 1.09
CA LEU A 217 -7.61 18.60 1.13
C LEU A 217 -6.44 17.62 0.90
N LEU A 218 -6.45 16.49 1.62
CA LEU A 218 -5.46 15.42 1.43
C LEU A 218 -5.52 14.85 0.01
N GLY A 219 -6.72 14.65 -0.55
CA GLY A 219 -6.90 14.17 -1.91
C GLY A 219 -6.28 15.12 -2.95
N ARG A 220 -6.51 16.44 -2.81
CA ARG A 220 -5.92 17.46 -3.68
C ARG A 220 -4.40 17.49 -3.56
N ALA A 221 -3.86 17.48 -2.34
CA ALA A 221 -2.41 17.49 -2.14
C ALA A 221 -1.74 16.22 -2.67
N ALA A 222 -2.38 15.05 -2.54
CA ALA A 222 -1.91 13.82 -3.14
C ALA A 222 -1.84 13.93 -4.67
N ALA A 223 -2.91 14.42 -5.31
CA ALA A 223 -2.92 14.63 -6.76
C ALA A 223 -1.85 15.64 -7.22
N ASP A 224 -1.61 16.70 -6.44
CA ASP A 224 -0.52 17.65 -6.71
C ASP A 224 0.86 17.00 -6.61
N VAL A 225 1.09 16.13 -5.62
CA VAL A 225 2.35 15.38 -5.49
C VAL A 225 2.55 14.43 -6.68
N GLU A 226 1.52 13.66 -7.03
CA GLU A 226 1.57 12.72 -8.18
C GLU A 226 1.82 13.46 -9.50
N ARG A 227 1.17 14.61 -9.70
CA ARG A 227 1.40 15.49 -10.84
C ARG A 227 2.82 16.05 -10.86
N LEU A 228 3.33 16.56 -9.74
CA LEU A 228 4.71 17.08 -9.65
C LEU A 228 5.76 15.99 -9.84
N LEU A 229 5.49 14.76 -9.38
CA LEU A 229 6.34 13.61 -9.63
C LEU A 229 6.40 13.24 -11.11
N HIS A 230 5.25 13.30 -11.76
CA HIS A 230 5.18 13.16 -13.21
C HIS A 230 5.94 14.31 -13.87
N GLU A 231 5.62 15.58 -13.57
CA GLU A 231 6.24 16.81 -14.09
C GLU A 231 7.73 16.98 -13.78
N GLY A 232 8.25 16.30 -12.77
CA GLY A 232 9.67 16.33 -12.39
C GLY A 232 10.50 15.19 -12.98
N ALA A 233 9.87 14.18 -13.57
CA ALA A 233 10.60 13.12 -14.29
C ALA A 233 11.20 13.69 -15.58
N ASP A 234 12.38 13.23 -16.01
CA ASP A 234 12.93 13.66 -17.32
C ASP A 234 11.85 13.40 -18.40
N PRO A 235 11.52 14.36 -19.29
CA PRO A 235 10.61 14.12 -20.41
C PRO A 235 10.95 12.82 -21.17
N ALA A 236 12.24 12.51 -21.30
CA ALA A 236 12.69 11.24 -21.90
C ALA A 236 12.33 10.02 -21.04
N GLU A 237 12.48 10.10 -19.71
CA GLU A 237 12.09 9.03 -18.78
C GLU A 237 10.58 8.80 -18.77
N ARG A 238 9.77 9.86 -18.81
CA ARG A 238 8.30 9.75 -18.93
C ARG A 238 7.88 9.09 -20.22
N MET A 239 8.39 9.57 -21.35
CA MET A 239 8.07 8.99 -22.66
C MET A 239 8.53 7.54 -22.75
N MET A 240 9.67 7.17 -22.14
CA MET A 240 10.10 5.78 -22.04
C MET A 240 9.13 4.92 -21.23
N LEU A 241 8.69 5.41 -20.07
CA LEU A 241 7.77 4.69 -19.22
C LEU A 241 6.39 4.52 -19.88
N ASP A 242 5.88 5.56 -20.52
CA ASP A 242 4.60 5.53 -21.24
C ASP A 242 4.65 4.58 -22.44
N ALA A 243 5.75 4.61 -23.22
CA ALA A 243 5.94 3.68 -24.34
C ALA A 243 6.08 2.23 -23.85
N PHE A 244 6.84 2.00 -22.79
CA PHE A 244 7.00 0.69 -22.18
C PHE A 244 5.66 0.12 -21.68
N HIS A 245 4.81 0.95 -21.06
CA HIS A 245 3.47 0.52 -20.68
C HIS A 245 2.56 0.28 -21.86
N ALA A 246 2.53 1.18 -22.84
CA ALA A 246 1.72 1.00 -24.04
C ALA A 246 2.05 -0.35 -24.72
N ALA A 247 3.33 -0.69 -24.77
CA ALA A 247 3.81 -1.96 -25.31
C ALA A 247 3.41 -3.16 -24.44
N THR A 248 3.44 -3.04 -23.11
CA THR A 248 3.18 -4.16 -22.18
C THR A 248 1.71 -4.35 -21.79
N ARG A 249 0.81 -3.40 -22.09
CA ARG A 249 -0.62 -3.46 -21.74
C ARG A 249 -1.36 -4.69 -22.29
N HIS A 250 -0.94 -5.21 -23.43
CA HIS A 250 -1.67 -6.25 -24.18
C HIS A 250 -0.79 -7.42 -24.59
N THR A 251 0.37 -7.60 -23.94
CA THR A 251 1.32 -8.64 -24.34
C THR A 251 2.03 -9.23 -23.13
N ASP A 252 2.14 -10.56 -23.13
CA ASP A 252 3.00 -11.30 -22.22
C ASP A 252 4.42 -11.49 -22.78
N ARG A 253 4.71 -10.94 -23.96
CA ARG A 253 6.03 -11.05 -24.60
C ARG A 253 7.09 -10.33 -23.77
N PRO A 254 8.35 -10.78 -23.77
CA PRO A 254 9.44 -10.06 -23.12
C PRO A 254 9.63 -8.69 -23.77
N VAL A 255 9.52 -7.62 -22.98
CA VAL A 255 9.72 -6.23 -23.41
C VAL A 255 10.71 -5.55 -22.49
N VAL A 256 11.64 -4.80 -23.09
CA VAL A 256 12.61 -3.97 -22.38
C VAL A 256 12.60 -2.56 -22.97
N ALA A 257 12.63 -1.53 -22.12
CA ALA A 257 12.94 -0.17 -22.55
C ALA A 257 14.30 0.27 -21.98
N VAL A 258 15.19 0.77 -22.82
CA VAL A 258 16.56 1.14 -22.45
C VAL A 258 16.81 2.58 -22.85
N ARG A 259 17.25 3.40 -21.89
CA ARG A 259 17.68 4.78 -22.18
C ARG A 259 19.02 4.76 -22.92
N ARG A 260 19.24 5.71 -23.82
CA ARG A 260 20.45 5.78 -24.66
C ARG A 260 21.75 5.93 -23.86
N ASP A 261 21.70 6.52 -22.66
CA ASP A 261 22.83 6.62 -21.74
C ASP A 261 23.07 5.32 -20.92
N GLY A 262 22.24 4.29 -21.12
CA GLY A 262 22.27 3.04 -20.37
C GLY A 262 21.84 3.15 -18.90
N GLY A 263 21.42 4.34 -18.45
CA GLY A 263 21.17 4.63 -17.04
C GLY A 263 19.80 4.23 -16.52
N THR A 264 18.84 3.91 -17.39
CA THR A 264 17.52 3.40 -16.99
C THR A 264 17.10 2.27 -17.92
N VAL A 265 16.79 1.13 -17.31
CA VAL A 265 16.30 -0.07 -17.98
C VAL A 265 14.99 -0.47 -17.30
N LEU A 266 13.91 -0.53 -18.09
CA LEU A 266 12.63 -1.08 -17.67
C LEU A 266 12.48 -2.44 -18.34
N ALA A 267 12.07 -3.47 -17.59
CA ALA A 267 11.85 -4.81 -18.11
C ALA A 267 10.57 -5.38 -17.49
N ASN A 268 9.74 -6.04 -18.30
CA ASN A 268 8.59 -6.76 -17.76
C ASN A 268 9.04 -8.12 -17.22
N LYS A 269 8.13 -8.83 -16.54
CA LYS A 269 8.45 -10.13 -15.93
C LYS A 269 9.04 -11.13 -16.92
N ALA A 270 8.44 -11.25 -18.10
CA ALA A 270 8.92 -12.16 -19.15
C ALA A 270 10.36 -11.81 -19.60
N ALA A 271 10.71 -10.52 -19.68
CA ALA A 271 12.07 -10.10 -20.00
C ALA A 271 13.06 -10.41 -18.87
N VAL A 272 12.66 -10.24 -17.60
CA VAL A 272 13.50 -10.59 -16.45
C VAL A 272 13.74 -12.10 -16.36
N GLU A 273 12.77 -12.92 -16.75
CA GLU A 273 12.91 -14.39 -16.80
C GLU A 273 13.73 -14.87 -18.00
N LEU A 274 13.71 -14.12 -19.11
CA LEU A 274 14.46 -14.45 -20.31
C LEU A 274 15.92 -14.01 -20.23
N LEU A 275 16.19 -12.82 -19.71
CA LEU A 275 17.50 -12.17 -19.82
C LEU A 275 18.37 -12.39 -18.57
N ASP A 276 19.65 -12.64 -18.78
CA ASP A 276 20.64 -12.66 -17.71
C ASP A 276 21.43 -11.35 -17.63
N GLY A 277 22.23 -11.21 -16.57
CA GLY A 277 23.11 -10.04 -16.38
C GLY A 277 24.07 -9.77 -17.54
N ALA A 278 24.47 -10.82 -18.28
CA ALA A 278 25.35 -10.69 -19.45
C ALA A 278 24.65 -10.03 -20.66
N ASP A 279 23.33 -10.17 -20.78
CA ASP A 279 22.56 -9.64 -21.92
C ASP A 279 22.36 -8.12 -21.83
N HIS A 280 22.60 -7.52 -20.65
CA HIS A 280 22.52 -6.07 -20.46
C HIS A 280 23.54 -5.30 -21.32
N ALA A 281 24.70 -5.88 -21.65
CA ALA A 281 25.67 -5.24 -22.53
C ALA A 281 25.11 -5.11 -23.96
N LEU A 282 24.45 -6.16 -24.43
CA LEU A 282 23.83 -6.22 -25.74
C LEU A 282 22.63 -5.25 -25.83
N LEU A 283 21.80 -5.19 -24.78
CA LEU A 283 20.73 -4.18 -24.68
C LEU A 283 21.24 -2.73 -24.74
N ARG A 284 22.42 -2.44 -24.18
CA ARG A 284 23.03 -1.10 -24.27
C ARG A 284 23.48 -0.80 -25.69
N GLU A 285 24.04 -1.77 -26.41
CA GLU A 285 24.44 -1.61 -27.81
C GLU A 285 23.23 -1.26 -28.69
N LEU A 286 22.10 -1.97 -28.51
CA LEU A 286 20.85 -1.65 -29.20
C LEU A 286 20.36 -0.22 -28.93
N SER A 287 20.55 0.26 -27.70
CA SER A 287 20.19 1.64 -27.34
C SER A 287 21.13 2.71 -27.91
N ALA A 288 22.40 2.34 -28.18
CA ALA A 288 23.41 3.25 -28.74
C ALA A 288 23.22 3.48 -30.24
N ALA A 289 22.66 2.50 -30.95
CA ALA A 289 22.37 2.54 -32.38
C ALA A 289 20.86 2.43 -32.68
N PRO A 290 20.04 3.43 -32.30
CA PRO A 290 18.60 3.41 -32.50
C PRO A 290 18.23 3.46 -34.01
N PRO A 291 17.09 2.86 -34.42
CA PRO A 291 16.63 2.92 -35.81
C PRO A 291 16.30 4.36 -36.24
N GLN A 292 16.68 4.73 -37.46
CA GLN A 292 16.43 6.09 -37.98
C GLN A 292 14.94 6.35 -38.26
N GLU A 293 14.19 5.33 -38.71
CA GLU A 293 12.73 5.38 -38.90
C GLU A 293 12.07 4.02 -38.55
N GLY A 294 10.85 4.07 -38.00
CA GLY A 294 10.03 2.87 -37.77
C GLY A 294 10.56 1.91 -36.71
N ARG A 295 10.68 0.63 -37.09
CA ARG A 295 11.17 -0.46 -36.24
C ARG A 295 12.30 -1.19 -36.96
N ARG A 296 13.35 -1.59 -36.25
CA ARG A 296 14.40 -2.50 -36.74
C ARG A 296 14.24 -3.85 -36.07
N THR A 297 14.27 -4.93 -36.85
CA THR A 297 14.23 -6.27 -36.30
C THR A 297 15.55 -6.98 -36.60
N GLU A 298 16.17 -7.56 -35.57
CA GLU A 298 17.44 -8.28 -35.69
C GLU A 298 17.48 -9.53 -34.81
N ALA A 299 18.31 -10.51 -35.18
CA ALA A 299 18.52 -11.72 -34.39
C ALA A 299 19.59 -11.47 -33.32
N LEU A 300 19.31 -11.91 -32.10
CA LEU A 300 20.19 -11.80 -30.96
C LEU A 300 20.57 -13.19 -30.45
N GLU A 301 21.85 -13.33 -30.10
CA GLU A 301 22.33 -14.44 -29.29
C GLU A 301 22.37 -13.96 -27.84
N LEU A 302 21.48 -14.52 -27.03
CA LEU A 302 21.40 -14.28 -25.59
C LEU A 302 22.32 -15.25 -24.85
N SER A 303 22.58 -14.96 -23.59
CA SER A 303 23.30 -15.85 -22.69
C SER A 303 22.74 -17.29 -22.73
N GLY A 304 23.65 -18.27 -22.66
CA GLY A 304 23.28 -19.68 -22.66
C GLY A 304 22.82 -20.22 -24.02
N GLU A 305 23.39 -19.72 -25.13
CA GLU A 305 23.13 -20.16 -26.52
C GLU A 305 21.66 -20.02 -26.97
N ARG A 306 20.89 -19.16 -26.29
CA ARG A 306 19.50 -18.89 -26.63
C ARG A 306 19.44 -17.86 -27.75
N ARG A 307 18.51 -18.03 -28.69
CA ARG A 307 18.30 -17.06 -29.77
C ARG A 307 16.95 -16.38 -29.62
N ALA A 308 16.94 -15.07 -29.85
CA ALA A 308 15.72 -14.28 -29.86
C ALA A 308 15.78 -13.25 -30.99
N ARG A 309 14.63 -13.01 -31.61
CA ARG A 309 14.41 -11.90 -32.53
C ARG A 309 14.02 -10.68 -31.73
N ALA A 310 14.82 -9.63 -31.81
CA ALA A 310 14.54 -8.35 -31.18
C ALA A 310 13.94 -7.38 -32.18
N THR A 311 12.76 -6.84 -31.88
CA THR A 311 12.19 -5.70 -32.58
C THR A 311 12.43 -4.44 -31.76
N VAL A 312 13.32 -3.59 -32.27
CA VAL A 312 13.77 -2.34 -31.66
C VAL A 312 13.01 -1.17 -32.27
N SER A 313 12.46 -0.29 -31.44
CA SER A 313 11.80 0.94 -31.87
C SER A 313 12.28 2.14 -31.08
N CYS A 314 12.31 3.30 -31.72
CA CYS A 314 12.73 4.56 -31.08
C CYS A 314 11.66 5.07 -30.13
N VAL A 315 12.11 5.47 -28.93
CA VAL A 315 11.27 6.17 -27.96
C VAL A 315 11.86 7.56 -27.68
N ALA A 316 10.97 8.52 -27.40
CA ALA A 316 11.33 9.86 -26.95
C ALA A 316 12.24 10.64 -27.94
N GLY A 317 12.03 10.48 -29.25
CA GLY A 317 12.81 11.16 -30.28
C GLY A 317 14.28 10.71 -30.33
N GLY A 318 14.57 9.44 -30.01
CA GLY A 318 15.91 8.86 -30.07
C GLY A 318 16.71 8.95 -28.77
N ARG A 319 16.04 9.22 -27.64
CA ARG A 319 16.66 9.22 -26.29
C ARG A 319 16.61 7.87 -25.59
N GLY A 320 15.93 6.90 -26.17
CA GLY A 320 15.92 5.51 -25.73
C GLY A 320 15.31 4.61 -26.80
N VAL A 321 15.33 3.31 -26.53
CA VAL A 321 14.75 2.29 -27.40
C VAL A 321 13.82 1.39 -26.61
N LEU A 322 12.77 0.91 -27.27
CA LEU A 322 11.93 -0.18 -26.80
C LEU A 322 12.29 -1.42 -27.61
N VAL A 323 12.60 -2.50 -26.91
CA VAL A 323 13.01 -3.80 -27.45
C VAL A 323 11.95 -4.83 -27.08
N GLU A 324 11.19 -5.27 -28.08
CA GLU A 324 10.28 -6.41 -27.97
C GLU A 324 11.04 -7.67 -28.40
N LEU A 325 11.13 -8.67 -27.51
CA LEU A 325 11.85 -9.91 -27.77
C LEU A 325 10.85 -11.02 -28.12
N GLU A 326 11.16 -11.74 -29.19
CA GLU A 326 10.51 -12.95 -29.63
C GLU A 326 11.56 -14.06 -29.62
N PRO A 327 11.57 -14.95 -28.62
CA PRO A 327 12.43 -16.13 -28.66
C PRO A 327 12.21 -16.88 -29.98
N ASP A 328 13.29 -17.22 -30.69
CA ASP A 328 13.20 -18.05 -31.90
C ASP A 328 12.91 -19.49 -31.43
N ASP A 329 11.63 -19.86 -31.29
CA ASP A 329 11.27 -21.19 -30.82
C ASP A 329 11.36 -22.22 -31.95
N ALA A 330 12.09 -23.32 -31.78
CA ALA A 330 11.67 -24.57 -32.42
C ALA A 330 10.41 -25.08 -31.72
N PRO A 331 9.46 -25.67 -32.47
CA PRO A 331 8.30 -24.99 -33.03
C PRO A 331 7.33 -24.41 -31.98
N ALA A 332 6.60 -23.38 -32.41
CA ALA A 332 5.48 -22.77 -31.70
C ALA A 332 4.50 -23.82 -31.15
N ALA A 333 4.59 -24.04 -29.86
CA ALA A 333 3.50 -24.65 -29.13
C ALA A 333 2.42 -23.55 -29.00
N PRO A 334 1.19 -23.74 -29.50
CA PRO A 334 0.15 -22.71 -29.44
C PRO A 334 0.02 -22.23 -27.99
N ALA A 335 -0.31 -20.96 -27.71
CA ALA A 335 -0.30 -20.37 -26.35
C ALA A 335 -0.99 -21.18 -25.23
N GLY A 336 -1.79 -22.20 -25.56
CA GLY A 336 -2.25 -23.22 -24.61
C GLY A 336 -1.18 -24.23 -24.15
N GLN A 337 -0.05 -24.36 -24.83
CA GLN A 337 0.94 -25.41 -24.65
C GLN A 337 2.14 -24.97 -23.82
N ALA A 338 2.53 -23.69 -23.81
CA ALA A 338 3.39 -23.12 -22.76
C ALA A 338 2.69 -23.16 -21.39
N ARG A 339 1.38 -22.86 -21.36
CA ARG A 339 0.52 -23.13 -20.20
C ARG A 339 0.45 -24.62 -19.88
N ARG A 340 0.44 -25.53 -20.87
CA ARG A 340 0.48 -26.99 -20.62
C ARG A 340 1.86 -27.51 -20.26
N THR A 341 2.99 -26.95 -20.68
CA THR A 341 4.33 -27.37 -20.26
C THR A 341 4.65 -26.83 -18.87
N ALA A 342 4.31 -25.57 -18.57
CA ALA A 342 4.36 -25.05 -17.21
C ALA A 342 3.39 -25.81 -16.29
N SER A 343 2.16 -26.10 -16.73
CA SER A 343 1.21 -26.94 -15.98
C SER A 343 1.72 -28.38 -15.85
N ARG A 344 2.36 -28.98 -16.86
CA ARG A 344 2.93 -30.34 -16.79
C ARG A 344 4.18 -30.41 -15.92
N GLN A 345 5.04 -29.41 -15.95
CA GLN A 345 6.22 -29.31 -15.08
C GLN A 345 5.79 -29.10 -13.64
N LEU A 346 4.83 -28.19 -13.41
CA LEU A 346 4.20 -28.01 -12.12
C LEU A 346 3.50 -29.30 -11.68
N GLU A 347 2.71 -29.96 -12.53
CA GLU A 347 2.05 -31.24 -12.22
C GLU A 347 3.05 -32.34 -11.89
N ALA A 348 4.16 -32.44 -12.61
CA ALA A 348 5.23 -33.38 -12.32
C ALA A 348 5.92 -33.06 -10.98
N GLU A 349 6.11 -31.78 -10.66
CA GLU A 349 6.67 -31.33 -9.39
C GLU A 349 5.72 -31.59 -8.22
N LEU A 350 4.44 -31.25 -8.36
CA LEU A 350 3.40 -31.56 -7.38
C LEU A 350 3.24 -33.07 -7.20
N ALA A 351 3.32 -33.87 -8.27
CA ALA A 351 3.29 -35.34 -8.20
C ALA A 351 4.51 -35.89 -7.45
N ARG A 352 5.71 -35.34 -7.69
CA ARG A 352 6.92 -35.69 -6.92
C ARG A 352 6.77 -35.36 -5.43
N HIS A 353 6.24 -34.17 -5.11
CA HIS A 353 6.01 -33.78 -3.72
C HIS A 353 4.94 -34.61 -3.03
N ARG A 354 3.86 -34.99 -3.74
CA ARG A 354 2.86 -35.95 -3.25
C ARG A 354 3.47 -37.32 -2.95
N ALA A 355 4.21 -37.87 -3.90
CA ALA A 355 4.81 -39.20 -3.76
C ALA A 355 5.79 -39.24 -2.57
N ARG A 356 6.50 -38.14 -2.31
CA ARG A 356 7.45 -38.00 -1.21
C ARG A 356 6.84 -37.51 0.10
N ARG A 357 5.54 -37.16 0.13
CA ARG A 357 4.83 -36.58 1.29
C ARG A 357 5.58 -35.41 1.94
N THR A 358 6.18 -34.54 1.13
CA THR A 358 6.96 -33.40 1.61
C THR A 358 6.09 -32.18 1.90
N TRP A 359 6.47 -31.38 2.89
CA TRP A 359 5.87 -30.07 3.16
C TRP A 359 6.24 -29.08 2.05
N VAL A 360 5.23 -28.38 1.50
CA VAL A 360 5.40 -27.42 0.40
C VAL A 360 4.79 -26.07 0.81
N LEU A 361 5.53 -24.98 0.63
CA LEU A 361 5.03 -23.62 0.81
C LEU A 361 4.76 -22.99 -0.56
N ILE A 362 3.54 -22.52 -0.80
CA ILE A 362 3.13 -21.87 -2.05
C ILE A 362 2.92 -20.38 -1.80
N THR A 363 3.77 -19.53 -2.37
CA THR A 363 3.74 -18.05 -2.22
C THR A 363 3.37 -17.36 -3.53
N GLY A 364 2.97 -16.08 -3.48
CA GLY A 364 2.58 -15.32 -4.66
C GLY A 364 1.52 -14.24 -4.38
N GLU A 365 1.33 -13.36 -5.36
CA GLU A 365 0.40 -12.23 -5.28
C GLU A 365 -1.10 -12.67 -5.24
N PRO A 366 -2.02 -11.79 -4.82
CA PRO A 366 -3.46 -12.04 -4.97
C PRO A 366 -3.80 -12.31 -6.44
N GLY A 367 -4.53 -13.39 -6.72
CA GLY A 367 -4.91 -13.78 -8.09
C GLY A 367 -3.89 -14.64 -8.85
N SER A 368 -2.72 -14.97 -8.28
CA SER A 368 -1.69 -15.77 -8.96
C SER A 368 -2.00 -17.28 -9.10
N GLY A 369 -3.18 -17.74 -8.66
CA GLY A 369 -3.63 -19.14 -8.82
C GLY A 369 -3.16 -20.11 -7.72
N ARG A 370 -2.64 -19.62 -6.59
CA ARG A 370 -2.14 -20.45 -5.47
C ARG A 370 -3.15 -21.47 -4.94
N SER A 371 -4.41 -21.07 -4.78
CA SER A 371 -5.48 -21.98 -4.36
C SER A 371 -5.68 -23.12 -5.35
N THR A 372 -5.61 -22.81 -6.65
CA THR A 372 -5.67 -23.81 -7.72
C THR A 372 -4.51 -24.81 -7.64
N VAL A 373 -3.29 -24.33 -7.33
CA VAL A 373 -2.12 -25.20 -7.12
C VAL A 373 -2.28 -26.08 -5.88
N LEU A 374 -2.83 -25.56 -4.78
CA LEU A 374 -3.14 -26.33 -3.57
C LEU A 374 -4.15 -27.44 -3.85
N HIS A 375 -5.27 -27.14 -4.53
CA HIS A 375 -6.24 -28.16 -4.96
C HIS A 375 -5.59 -29.21 -5.86
N ARG A 376 -4.76 -28.75 -6.80
CA ARG A 376 -3.97 -29.65 -7.66
C ARG A 376 -2.85 -30.39 -6.95
N LEU A 377 -2.45 -30.03 -5.71
CA LEU A 377 -1.48 -30.77 -4.88
C LEU A 377 -2.17 -31.72 -3.89
N ALA A 378 -3.39 -31.42 -3.48
CA ALA A 378 -4.19 -32.30 -2.64
C ALA A 378 -4.84 -33.43 -3.45
N GLY A 379 -5.31 -33.13 -4.67
CA GLY A 379 -5.96 -34.11 -5.54
C GLY A 379 -7.34 -34.41 -4.99
N ASP A 380 -7.68 -35.68 -4.85
CA ASP A 380 -8.96 -36.11 -4.25
C ASP A 380 -8.94 -36.07 -2.71
N VAL A 381 -7.81 -35.70 -2.10
CA VAL A 381 -7.72 -35.56 -0.65
C VAL A 381 -8.48 -34.30 -0.21
N PRO A 382 -9.43 -34.40 0.75
CA PRO A 382 -10.16 -33.24 1.23
C PRO A 382 -9.21 -32.20 1.82
N LEU A 383 -9.30 -30.97 1.31
CA LEU A 383 -8.53 -29.84 1.79
C LEU A 383 -9.25 -29.16 2.95
N ALA A 384 -8.60 -29.17 4.11
CA ALA A 384 -8.95 -28.24 5.18
C ALA A 384 -8.26 -26.91 4.89
N VAL A 385 -9.01 -25.92 4.41
CA VAL A 385 -8.53 -24.55 4.36
C VAL A 385 -8.65 -24.00 5.77
N VAL A 386 -7.52 -23.60 6.33
CA VAL A 386 -7.50 -22.91 7.62
C VAL A 386 -6.86 -21.56 7.40
N ASP A 387 -7.63 -20.53 7.69
CA ASP A 387 -7.11 -19.19 7.73
C ASP A 387 -6.08 -19.13 8.86
N ALA A 388 -4.84 -18.78 8.52
CA ALA A 388 -3.75 -18.63 9.48
C ALA A 388 -4.12 -17.67 10.63
N ALA A 389 -5.01 -16.70 10.37
CA ALA A 389 -5.56 -15.78 11.36
C ALA A 389 -6.56 -16.45 12.34
N GLU A 390 -7.27 -17.50 11.89
CA GLU A 390 -8.27 -18.23 12.70
C GLU A 390 -7.73 -19.49 13.38
N VAL A 391 -6.51 -19.96 13.03
CA VAL A 391 -5.83 -21.12 13.64
C VAL A 391 -5.85 -21.08 15.19
N PRO A 392 -5.68 -19.93 15.87
CA PRO A 392 -5.70 -19.88 17.34
C PRO A 392 -7.07 -20.22 17.95
N GLU A 393 -8.17 -19.91 17.27
CA GLU A 393 -9.54 -20.22 17.72
C GLU A 393 -9.98 -21.62 17.27
N GLN A 394 -9.74 -21.96 15.99
CA GLN A 394 -10.10 -23.26 15.42
C GLN A 394 -9.24 -24.40 15.98
N GLY A 395 -7.95 -24.14 16.25
CA GLY A 395 -7.00 -25.10 16.82
C GLY A 395 -7.36 -25.53 18.25
N LYS A 396 -8.05 -24.67 19.03
CA LYS A 396 -8.61 -25.03 20.34
C LYS A 396 -9.82 -25.98 20.22
N ARG A 397 -10.63 -25.84 19.16
CA ARG A 397 -11.85 -26.65 18.95
C ARG A 397 -11.60 -27.99 18.25
N ARG A 398 -10.59 -28.08 17.36
CA ARG A 398 -10.34 -29.27 16.51
C ARG A 398 -9.24 -30.21 17.02
N GLY A 399 -8.72 -30.00 18.23
CA GLY A 399 -7.74 -30.92 18.85
C GLY A 399 -6.41 -31.00 18.09
N TRP A 400 -6.03 -29.94 17.37
CA TRP A 400 -4.75 -29.86 16.67
C TRP A 400 -3.59 -29.97 17.67
N PRO A 401 -2.38 -30.42 17.24
CA PRO A 401 -1.27 -30.61 18.15
C PRO A 401 -1.08 -29.32 18.96
N THR A 402 -1.26 -29.42 20.28
CA THR A 402 -1.24 -28.24 21.15
C THR A 402 0.01 -27.42 20.86
N TRP A 403 -0.15 -26.10 20.73
CA TRP A 403 0.92 -25.14 20.44
C TRP A 403 2.16 -25.25 21.36
N ARG A 404 2.09 -26.01 22.46
CA ARG A 404 3.20 -26.40 23.33
C ARG A 404 4.41 -27.00 22.59
N GLY A 405 4.24 -27.52 21.38
CA GLY A 405 5.34 -28.06 20.58
C GLY A 405 6.04 -27.04 19.65
N TRP A 406 5.50 -25.84 19.39
CA TRP A 406 6.13 -24.85 18.52
C TRP A 406 7.03 -23.92 19.34
N ARG A 407 8.29 -23.74 18.92
CA ARG A 407 9.23 -22.79 19.53
C ARG A 407 9.67 -21.78 18.47
N ARG A 408 9.71 -20.50 18.84
CA ARG A 408 10.22 -19.43 17.99
C ARG A 408 11.72 -19.64 17.74
N SER A 409 12.13 -19.77 16.48
CA SER A 409 13.56 -19.96 16.12
C SER A 409 14.24 -18.66 15.71
N THR A 410 13.49 -17.72 15.12
CA THR A 410 13.90 -16.35 14.80
C THR A 410 12.70 -15.42 14.96
N PRO A 411 12.87 -14.08 14.91
CA PRO A 411 11.75 -13.14 14.99
C PRO A 411 10.62 -13.41 13.96
N ALA A 412 10.95 -14.01 12.82
CA ALA A 412 10.01 -14.30 11.73
C ALA A 412 9.66 -15.79 11.53
N CYS A 413 10.26 -16.73 12.26
CA CYS A 413 10.02 -18.17 12.08
C CYS A 413 9.72 -18.93 13.37
N TRP A 414 8.75 -19.84 13.27
CA TRP A 414 8.38 -20.80 14.31
C TRP A 414 8.75 -22.21 13.86
N ARG A 415 9.34 -22.98 14.77
CA ARG A 415 9.83 -24.35 14.52
C ARG A 415 9.10 -25.33 15.43
N TRP A 416 8.52 -26.38 14.87
CA TRP A 416 7.96 -27.48 15.66
C TRP A 416 9.11 -28.29 16.28
N SER A 417 9.07 -28.48 17.60
CA SER A 417 10.12 -29.08 18.41
C SER A 417 10.48 -30.52 18.01
N ARG A 418 9.60 -31.22 17.28
CA ARG A 418 9.85 -32.56 16.73
C ARG A 418 10.14 -32.62 15.22
N CYS A 419 10.24 -31.49 14.51
CA CYS A 419 10.68 -31.51 13.10
C CYS A 419 12.21 -31.62 13.04
N THR A 420 12.69 -32.78 12.57
CA THR A 420 14.09 -33.07 12.24
C THR A 420 14.55 -32.40 10.94
N CYS A 421 13.60 -31.82 10.20
CA CYS A 421 13.71 -31.26 8.87
C CYS A 421 14.22 -29.80 8.78
N CYS A 422 14.15 -29.00 9.86
CA CYS A 422 14.70 -27.64 9.87
C CYS A 422 16.15 -27.66 10.39
N PRO A 423 17.14 -27.11 9.65
CA PRO A 423 18.51 -27.02 10.13
C PRO A 423 18.55 -26.27 11.47
N ARG A 424 19.23 -26.84 12.48
CA ARG A 424 19.52 -26.12 13.73
C ARG A 424 20.49 -24.97 13.39
N PRO A 425 20.26 -23.74 13.87
CA PRO A 425 21.28 -22.70 13.72
C PRO A 425 22.56 -23.13 14.44
N PRO A 426 23.75 -22.86 13.88
CA PRO A 426 25.01 -23.20 14.53
C PRO A 426 25.11 -22.45 15.86
N ARG A 427 25.44 -23.16 16.94
CA ARG A 427 25.78 -22.53 18.23
C ARG A 427 27.05 -21.70 17.99
N ARG A 428 27.03 -20.44 18.42
CA ARG A 428 28.21 -19.55 18.39
C ARG A 428 29.38 -20.25 19.08
N GLY A 429 30.36 -20.64 18.28
CA GLY A 429 31.70 -21.12 18.64
C GLY A 429 32.65 -20.72 17.48
N PRO A 430 33.97 -20.61 17.71
CA PRO A 430 34.89 -20.02 16.74
C PRO A 430 34.97 -20.86 15.44
N PRO A 431 35.42 -20.29 14.32
CA PRO A 431 35.20 -20.86 13.01
C PRO A 431 36.02 -22.14 12.85
N ALA A 432 35.34 -23.27 12.69
CA ALA A 432 35.94 -24.50 12.20
C ALA A 432 35.52 -24.70 10.74
N SER A 433 36.54 -24.91 9.92
CA SER A 433 36.55 -25.15 8.49
C SER A 433 35.59 -26.25 8.02
N CYS A 434 35.02 -26.03 6.84
CA CYS A 434 34.24 -27.01 6.08
C CYS A 434 35.07 -28.25 5.76
N GLU A 435 34.61 -29.44 6.17
CA GLU A 435 34.90 -30.72 5.51
C GLU A 435 33.73 -31.70 5.68
N GLY A 436 33.30 -32.29 4.56
CA GLY A 436 32.96 -33.72 4.49
C GLY A 436 31.62 -34.25 5.03
N ALA A 437 30.77 -34.62 4.07
CA ALA A 437 30.19 -35.96 3.95
C ALA A 437 28.87 -36.36 4.68
N THR A 438 27.88 -36.68 3.83
CA THR A 438 27.09 -37.94 3.76
C THR A 438 26.01 -38.26 4.80
N GLY A 439 24.79 -38.51 4.28
CA GLY A 439 24.13 -39.81 4.47
C GLY A 439 22.91 -39.89 5.41
N GLY A 440 21.75 -40.15 4.81
CA GLY A 440 20.79 -41.16 5.34
C GLY A 440 19.58 -40.70 6.18
N PRO A 441 18.52 -41.54 6.30
CA PRO A 441 17.12 -41.19 5.96
C PRO A 441 16.12 -41.50 7.11
N PRO A 442 14.80 -41.62 6.83
CA PRO A 442 13.89 -40.69 6.17
C PRO A 442 13.05 -39.85 7.15
#